data_AF-X1IKT5-F1
#
_entry.id   AF-X1IKT5-F1
#
_cell.length_a   1.000
_cell.length_b   1.000
_cell.length_c   1.000
_cell.angle_alpha   90.00
_cell.angle_beta   90.00
_cell.angle_gamma   90.00
#
_symmetry.space_group_name_H-M   'P 1'
#
loop_
_entity.id
_entity.type
_entity.pdbx_description
1 polymer ?
#
loop_
_entity_poly.entity_id
_entity_poly.type
_entity_poly.pdbx_seq_one_letter_code
_entity_poly.pdbx_strand_id
1 'polypeptide(L)'
;TTLLAVIALDDALCIIAYAIGSSVAEALITSLKNISLYKMLIFPTINIVGSILLGIAFGFGLIYISRFAKTRQKLLAMVLGTILLCVGTAKALGIFSILANMAMGFVIANKMRHHENMFKVINDIEDVVFVMFFTLAGAHFDLGVIKAAGMLGLLIVIGRCSGKLIGVRIGASISHAPSVVKKYLGFGLLPKAGVTVGLAILAKQHPAFSSIGNIMVSGILTSVMINELIAPPLMKYAVFKAGETFKGK
;
A
#
# COMPACT_ATOMS: atom_id res chain seq x y z
N THR A 1 -3.85 -11.34 -15.50
CA THR A 1 -3.93 -11.90 -14.11
C THR A 1 -2.64 -11.77 -13.31
N THR A 2 -1.47 -12.00 -13.91
CA THR A 2 -0.16 -11.85 -13.25
C THR A 2 0.06 -10.47 -12.62
N LEU A 3 -0.44 -9.41 -13.27
CA LEU A 3 -0.34 -8.05 -12.76
C LEU A 3 -0.94 -7.90 -11.35
N LEU A 4 -2.16 -8.42 -11.14
CA LEU A 4 -2.86 -8.27 -9.86
C LEU A 4 -2.13 -8.99 -8.72
N ALA A 5 -1.61 -10.19 -8.98
CA ALA A 5 -0.84 -10.96 -8.00
C ALA A 5 0.47 -10.26 -7.64
N VAL A 6 1.16 -9.70 -8.63
CA VAL A 6 2.42 -8.96 -8.41
C VAL A 6 2.15 -7.68 -7.62
N ILE A 7 1.06 -6.95 -7.89
CA ILE A 7 0.68 -5.75 -7.13
C ILE A 7 0.42 -6.10 -5.66
N ALA A 8 -0.35 -7.16 -5.39
CA ALA A 8 -0.65 -7.56 -4.01
C ALA A 8 0.62 -7.92 -3.21
N LEU A 9 1.57 -8.61 -3.83
CA LEU A 9 2.87 -8.91 -3.22
C LEU A 9 3.74 -7.66 -3.07
N ASP A 10 3.72 -6.77 -4.06
CA ASP A 10 4.47 -5.51 -4.02
C ASP A 10 4.03 -4.60 -2.87
N ASP A 11 2.72 -4.47 -2.63
CA ASP A 11 2.21 -3.68 -1.52
C ASP A 11 2.62 -4.26 -0.16
N ALA A 12 2.57 -5.59 0.00
CA ALA A 12 3.03 -6.25 1.22
C ALA A 12 4.54 -6.03 1.45
N LEU A 13 5.35 -6.20 0.41
CA LEU A 13 6.79 -5.92 0.45
C LEU A 13 7.09 -4.44 0.70
N CYS A 14 6.28 -3.53 0.16
CA CYS A 14 6.41 -2.09 0.40
C CYS A 14 6.23 -1.75 1.88
N ILE A 15 5.24 -2.35 2.55
CA ILE A 15 5.03 -2.11 3.99
C ILE A 15 6.18 -2.68 4.82
N ILE A 16 6.71 -3.86 4.46
CA ILE A 16 7.89 -4.44 5.12
C ILE A 16 9.12 -3.55 4.92
N ALA A 17 9.36 -3.11 3.69
CA ALA A 17 10.46 -2.20 3.36
C ALA A 17 10.32 -0.85 4.07
N TYR A 18 9.09 -0.33 4.20
CA TYR A 18 8.79 0.86 4.99
C TYR A 18 9.10 0.65 6.48
N ALA A 19 8.71 -0.48 7.06
CA ALA A 19 8.97 -0.79 8.47
C ALA A 19 10.48 -0.79 8.78
N ILE A 20 11.27 -1.44 7.91
CA ILE A 20 12.72 -1.50 8.04
C ILE A 20 13.33 -0.12 7.76
N GLY A 21 12.93 0.53 6.67
CA GLY A 21 13.48 1.82 6.24
C GLY A 21 13.21 2.95 7.22
N SER A 22 12.01 3.01 7.80
CA SER A 22 11.68 3.97 8.86
C SER A 22 12.50 3.72 10.12
N SER A 23 12.66 2.47 10.55
CA SER A 23 13.48 2.13 11.71
C SER A 23 14.95 2.53 11.51
N VAL A 24 15.50 2.29 10.31
CA VAL A 24 16.86 2.73 9.93
C VAL A 24 16.95 4.26 9.93
N ALA A 25 15.99 4.94 9.31
CA ALA A 25 15.98 6.39 9.20
C ALA A 25 15.87 7.09 10.56
N GLU A 26 15.00 6.59 11.44
CA GLU A 26 14.88 7.06 12.82
C GLU A 26 16.23 6.97 13.55
N ALA A 27 16.89 5.81 13.44
CA ALA A 27 18.15 5.55 14.10
C ALA A 27 19.29 6.47 13.60
N LEU A 28 19.27 6.83 12.30
CA LEU A 28 20.20 7.81 11.73
C LEU A 28 19.93 9.23 12.23
N ILE A 29 18.66 9.61 12.41
CA ILE A 29 18.28 10.98 12.83
C ILE A 29 18.53 11.20 14.33
N THR A 30 18.26 10.21 15.19
CA THR A 30 18.41 10.35 16.66
C THR A 30 19.84 10.14 17.17
N SER A 31 20.82 10.01 16.28
CA SER A 31 22.25 9.69 16.54
C SER A 31 22.51 8.29 17.11
N LEU A 32 23.64 7.70 16.67
CA LEU A 32 24.16 6.35 16.90
C LEU A 32 24.35 5.89 18.37
N LYS A 33 23.97 6.69 19.38
CA LYS A 33 24.38 6.47 20.77
C LYS A 33 23.75 5.24 21.45
N ASN A 34 22.77 4.58 20.84
CA ASN A 34 22.12 3.37 21.37
C ASN A 34 21.44 2.49 20.28
N ILE A 35 22.06 2.33 19.11
CA ILE A 35 21.53 1.43 18.09
C ILE A 35 21.96 -0.01 18.41
N SER A 36 21.12 -0.76 19.13
CA SER A 36 21.28 -2.21 19.16
C SER A 36 20.69 -2.81 17.87
N LEU A 37 21.41 -3.75 17.25
CA LEU A 37 20.91 -4.53 16.10
C LEU A 37 19.52 -5.14 16.37
N TYR A 38 19.25 -5.44 17.65
CA TYR A 38 17.95 -5.87 18.13
C TYR A 38 16.82 -4.88 17.82
N LYS A 39 17.02 -3.58 18.05
CA LYS A 39 15.99 -2.56 17.76
C LYS A 39 15.78 -2.33 16.26
N MET A 40 16.80 -2.51 15.42
CA MET A 40 16.67 -2.30 13.96
C MET A 40 16.00 -3.46 13.22
N LEU A 41 16.21 -4.70 13.66
CA LEU A 41 15.73 -5.88 12.93
C LEU A 41 14.60 -6.61 13.64
N ILE A 42 14.75 -6.88 14.94
CA ILE A 42 13.79 -7.73 15.67
C ILE A 42 12.48 -6.98 15.91
N PHE A 43 12.54 -5.69 16.28
CA PHE A 43 11.34 -4.91 16.55
C PHE A 43 10.42 -4.76 15.32
N PRO A 44 10.90 -4.38 14.12
CA PRO A 44 10.07 -4.35 12.92
C PRO A 44 9.50 -5.73 12.54
N THR A 45 10.29 -6.80 12.68
CA THR A 45 9.83 -8.17 12.40
C THR A 45 8.68 -8.58 13.32
N ILE A 46 8.78 -8.31 14.62
CA ILE A 46 7.70 -8.59 15.58
C ILE A 46 6.45 -7.80 15.19
N ASN A 47 6.57 -6.52 14.83
CA ASN A 47 5.43 -5.71 14.42
C ASN A 47 4.78 -6.22 13.13
N ILE A 48 5.57 -6.69 12.16
CA ILE A 48 5.08 -7.31 10.93
C ILE A 48 4.31 -8.59 11.24
N VAL A 49 4.92 -9.51 11.99
CA VAL A 49 4.29 -10.80 12.35
C VAL A 49 3.04 -10.56 13.19
N GLY A 50 3.10 -9.67 14.18
CA GLY A 50 1.98 -9.26 15.01
C GLY A 50 0.82 -8.69 14.19
N SER A 51 1.12 -7.86 13.18
CA SER A 51 0.10 -7.31 12.28
C SER A 51 -0.59 -8.41 11.48
N ILE A 52 0.18 -9.36 10.94
CA ILE A 52 -0.35 -10.49 10.18
C ILE A 52 -1.24 -11.36 11.07
N LEU A 53 -0.77 -11.73 12.27
CA LEU A 53 -1.53 -12.54 13.22
C LEU A 53 -2.83 -11.85 13.65
N LEU A 54 -2.76 -10.55 13.95
CA LEU A 54 -3.93 -9.76 14.30
C LEU A 54 -4.95 -9.76 13.14
N GLY A 55 -4.49 -9.49 11.92
CA GLY A 55 -5.32 -9.51 10.73
C GLY A 55 -5.98 -10.88 10.48
N ILE A 56 -5.24 -11.97 10.69
CA ILE A 56 -5.76 -13.33 10.58
C ILE A 56 -6.88 -13.56 11.61
N ALA A 57 -6.65 -13.17 12.87
CA ALA A 57 -7.63 -13.31 13.94
C ALA A 57 -8.93 -12.54 13.63
N PHE A 58 -8.82 -11.27 13.24
CA PHE A 58 -9.99 -10.47 12.84
C PHE A 58 -10.65 -10.98 11.55
N GLY A 59 -9.89 -11.54 10.61
CA GLY A 59 -10.44 -12.15 9.39
C GLY A 59 -11.35 -13.34 9.70
N PHE A 60 -10.89 -14.27 10.54
CA PHE A 60 -11.74 -15.38 11.00
C PHE A 60 -12.91 -14.89 11.84
N GLY A 61 -12.70 -13.88 12.70
CA GLY A 61 -13.75 -13.24 13.47
C GLY A 61 -14.85 -12.67 12.58
N LEU A 62 -14.47 -11.92 11.53
CA LEU A 62 -15.41 -11.32 10.58
C LEU A 62 -16.18 -12.39 9.79
N ILE A 63 -15.51 -13.44 9.32
CA ILE A 63 -16.17 -14.58 8.65
C ILE A 63 -17.21 -15.26 9.56
N TYR A 64 -16.92 -15.34 10.86
CA TYR A 64 -17.84 -15.93 11.82
C TYR A 64 -19.05 -15.02 12.06
N ILE A 65 -18.83 -13.74 12.39
CA ILE A 65 -19.92 -12.81 12.72
C ILE A 65 -20.76 -12.43 11.49
N SER A 66 -20.19 -12.45 10.28
CA SER A 66 -20.92 -12.10 9.07
C SER A 66 -22.09 -13.04 8.77
N ARG A 67 -22.10 -14.25 9.35
CA ARG A 67 -23.22 -15.19 9.25
C ARG A 67 -24.51 -14.65 9.89
N PHE A 68 -24.39 -13.70 10.83
CA PHE A 68 -25.52 -13.03 11.45
C PHE A 68 -26.02 -11.83 10.62
N ALA A 69 -25.33 -11.46 9.54
CA ALA A 69 -25.72 -10.39 8.64
C ALA A 69 -26.86 -10.83 7.72
N LYS A 70 -28.10 -10.48 8.06
CA LYS A 70 -29.26 -10.76 7.19
C LYS A 70 -29.52 -9.69 6.13
N THR A 71 -28.91 -8.50 6.26
CA THR A 71 -29.10 -7.37 5.34
C THR A 71 -27.77 -6.75 4.93
N ARG A 72 -27.75 -6.09 3.76
CA ARG A 72 -26.55 -5.43 3.21
C ARG A 72 -26.03 -4.33 4.15
N GLN A 73 -26.91 -3.54 4.76
CA GLN A 73 -26.54 -2.48 5.69
C GLN A 73 -25.88 -3.04 6.96
N LYS A 74 -26.39 -4.16 7.49
CA LYS A 74 -25.78 -4.83 8.65
C LYS A 74 -24.42 -5.41 8.31
N LEU A 75 -24.27 -5.97 7.10
CA LEU A 75 -22.98 -6.47 6.62
C LEU A 75 -21.96 -5.33 6.49
N LEU A 76 -22.34 -4.20 5.88
CA LEU A 76 -21.50 -3.01 5.78
C LEU A 76 -21.04 -2.55 7.17
N ALA A 77 -21.98 -2.41 8.11
CA ALA A 77 -21.67 -2.00 9.48
C ALA A 77 -20.70 -2.96 10.19
N MET A 78 -20.87 -4.28 10.02
CA MET A 78 -19.94 -5.26 10.59
C MET A 78 -18.56 -5.22 9.94
N VAL A 79 -18.49 -5.10 8.61
CA VAL A 79 -17.22 -5.01 7.88
C VAL A 79 -16.47 -3.74 8.29
N LEU A 80 -17.12 -2.58 8.22
CA LEU A 80 -16.55 -1.31 8.65
C LEU A 80 -16.15 -1.32 10.13
N GLY A 81 -17.04 -1.80 11.00
CA GLY A 81 -16.76 -1.91 12.42
C GLY A 81 -15.54 -2.78 12.70
N THR A 82 -15.40 -3.90 12.00
CA THR A 82 -14.22 -4.78 12.15
C THR A 82 -12.96 -4.12 11.60
N ILE A 83 -13.03 -3.42 10.47
CA ILE A 83 -11.88 -2.64 9.93
C ILE A 83 -11.42 -1.61 10.97
N LEU A 84 -12.35 -0.81 11.51
CA LEU A 84 -12.04 0.22 12.51
C LEU A 84 -11.51 -0.38 13.81
N LEU A 85 -12.08 -1.49 14.27
CA LEU A 85 -11.58 -2.24 15.43
C LEU A 85 -10.17 -2.77 15.18
N CYS A 86 -9.91 -3.38 14.02
CA CYS A 86 -8.59 -3.87 13.64
C CYS A 86 -7.57 -2.73 13.59
N VAL A 87 -7.93 -1.58 13.00
CA VAL A 87 -7.09 -0.37 13.01
C VAL A 87 -6.83 0.13 14.44
N GLY A 88 -7.86 0.20 15.27
CA GLY A 88 -7.77 0.66 16.66
C GLY A 88 -6.89 -0.24 17.51
N THR A 89 -7.09 -1.56 17.44
CA THR A 89 -6.28 -2.56 18.13
C THR A 89 -4.84 -2.56 17.62
N ALA A 90 -4.62 -2.45 16.31
CA ALA A 90 -3.27 -2.36 15.75
C ALA A 90 -2.54 -1.11 16.26
N LYS A 91 -3.21 0.04 16.30
CA LYS A 91 -2.65 1.28 16.87
C LYS A 91 -2.34 1.15 18.37
N ALA A 92 -3.24 0.54 19.14
CA ALA A 92 -3.04 0.31 20.58
C ALA A 92 -1.85 -0.62 20.87
N LEU A 93 -1.62 -1.62 20.01
CA LEU A 93 -0.48 -2.53 20.08
C LEU A 93 0.81 -1.95 19.47
N GLY A 94 0.76 -0.78 18.83
CA GLY A 94 1.91 -0.17 18.16
C GLY A 94 2.38 -0.92 16.90
N ILE A 95 1.47 -1.64 16.22
CA ILE A 95 1.77 -2.43 15.02
C ILE A 95 1.14 -1.84 13.74
N PHE A 96 1.47 -2.38 12.57
CA PHE A 96 1.06 -1.84 11.27
C PHE A 96 -0.40 -2.15 10.93
N SER A 97 -1.27 -1.16 11.13
CA SER A 97 -2.71 -1.27 10.85
C SER A 97 -3.04 -1.59 9.39
N ILE A 98 -2.29 -1.05 8.42
CA ILE A 98 -2.49 -1.35 6.98
C ILE A 98 -2.23 -2.83 6.73
N LEU A 99 -1.11 -3.37 7.22
CA LEU A 99 -0.74 -4.77 7.03
C LEU A 99 -1.75 -5.71 7.72
N ALA A 100 -2.24 -5.35 8.91
CA ALA A 100 -3.26 -6.12 9.61
C ALA A 100 -4.57 -6.19 8.80
N ASN A 101 -5.03 -5.07 8.22
CA ASN A 101 -6.24 -5.06 7.39
C ASN A 101 -6.04 -5.80 6.05
N MET A 102 -4.84 -5.76 5.46
CA MET A 102 -4.51 -6.57 4.28
C MET A 102 -4.54 -8.07 4.60
N ALA A 103 -3.95 -8.49 5.72
CA ALA A 103 -4.00 -9.88 6.16
C ALA A 103 -5.44 -10.35 6.46
N MET A 104 -6.28 -9.48 7.04
CA MET A 104 -7.71 -9.72 7.22
C MET A 104 -8.43 -9.95 5.87
N GLY A 105 -8.24 -9.05 4.91
CA GLY A 105 -8.79 -9.18 3.56
C GLY A 105 -8.30 -10.44 2.84
N PHE A 106 -7.03 -10.81 3.01
CA PHE A 106 -6.46 -12.05 2.49
C PHE A 106 -7.16 -13.29 3.06
N VAL A 107 -7.40 -13.35 4.37
CA VAL A 107 -8.14 -14.47 4.98
C VAL A 107 -9.55 -14.58 4.42
N ILE A 108 -10.26 -13.45 4.30
CA ILE A 108 -11.62 -13.40 3.77
C ILE A 108 -11.67 -13.91 2.32
N ALA A 109 -10.79 -13.39 1.46
CA ALA A 109 -10.73 -13.77 0.05
C ALA A 109 -10.45 -15.27 -0.14
N ASN A 110 -9.65 -15.88 0.74
CA ASN A 110 -9.24 -17.28 0.60
C ASN A 110 -10.13 -18.28 1.34
N LYS A 111 -10.81 -17.88 2.43
CA LYS A 111 -11.58 -18.81 3.27
C LYS A 111 -13.09 -18.67 3.12
N MET A 112 -13.60 -17.55 2.60
CA MET A 112 -15.04 -17.34 2.45
C MET A 112 -15.51 -17.62 1.01
N ARG A 113 -16.47 -18.55 0.86
CA ARG A 113 -17.04 -18.91 -0.45
C ARG A 113 -17.74 -17.74 -1.16
N HIS A 114 -18.44 -16.89 -0.42
CA HIS A 114 -19.18 -15.73 -0.96
C HIS A 114 -18.55 -14.40 -0.52
N HIS A 115 -17.21 -14.30 -0.61
CA HIS A 115 -16.46 -13.10 -0.23
C HIS A 115 -16.87 -11.86 -1.03
N GLU A 116 -17.38 -12.01 -2.26
CA GLU A 116 -17.86 -10.89 -3.09
C GLU A 116 -18.87 -9.99 -2.38
N ASN A 117 -19.73 -10.54 -1.52
CA ASN A 117 -20.74 -9.74 -0.82
C ASN A 117 -20.09 -8.81 0.21
N MET A 118 -18.99 -9.22 0.83
CA MET A 118 -18.21 -8.35 1.73
C MET A 118 -17.49 -7.26 0.95
N PHE A 119 -16.89 -7.58 -0.19
CA PHE A 119 -16.21 -6.57 -1.00
C PHE A 119 -17.20 -5.59 -1.64
N LYS A 120 -18.37 -6.04 -2.11
CA LYS A 120 -19.41 -5.15 -2.66
C LYS A 120 -19.86 -4.07 -1.68
N VAL A 121 -20.01 -4.40 -0.40
CA VAL A 121 -20.37 -3.37 0.60
C VAL A 121 -19.24 -2.37 0.85
N ILE A 122 -17.98 -2.79 0.78
CA ILE A 122 -16.84 -1.88 0.88
C ILE A 122 -16.80 -0.96 -0.35
N ASN A 123 -17.02 -1.50 -1.54
CA ASN A 123 -17.01 -0.71 -2.78
C ASN A 123 -18.06 0.42 -2.77
N ASP A 124 -19.19 0.24 -2.07
CA ASP A 124 -20.23 1.28 -1.95
C ASP A 124 -19.73 2.56 -1.25
N ILE A 125 -18.69 2.45 -0.42
CA ILE A 125 -18.13 3.58 0.34
C ILE A 125 -16.71 3.93 -0.08
N GLU A 126 -16.07 3.10 -0.91
CA GLU A 126 -14.68 3.24 -1.35
C GLU A 126 -14.45 4.61 -1.98
N ASP A 127 -15.33 5.02 -2.90
CA ASP A 127 -15.26 6.31 -3.58
C ASP A 127 -15.29 7.48 -2.58
N VAL A 128 -16.16 7.41 -1.57
CA VAL A 128 -16.26 8.45 -0.53
C VAL A 128 -14.98 8.51 0.30
N VAL A 129 -14.43 7.35 0.67
CA VAL A 129 -13.17 7.25 1.40
C VAL A 129 -12.00 7.77 0.58
N PHE A 130 -11.95 7.47 -0.73
CA PHE A 130 -10.92 7.98 -1.63
C PHE A 130 -10.97 9.49 -1.78
N VAL A 131 -12.17 10.06 -1.96
CA VAL A 131 -12.33 11.53 -2.01
C VAL A 131 -11.78 12.15 -0.73
N MET A 132 -12.21 11.69 0.45
CA MET A 132 -11.71 12.21 1.73
C MET A 132 -10.19 12.05 1.87
N PHE A 133 -9.66 10.88 1.51
CA PHE A 133 -8.24 10.56 1.61
C PHE A 133 -7.38 11.46 0.71
N PHE A 134 -7.74 11.59 -0.58
CA PHE A 134 -6.98 12.41 -1.53
C PHE A 134 -7.15 13.90 -1.28
N THR A 135 -8.31 14.36 -0.80
CA THR A 135 -8.48 15.75 -0.34
C THR A 135 -7.58 16.05 0.84
N LEU A 136 -7.51 15.17 1.85
CA LEU A 136 -6.61 15.35 3.00
C LEU A 136 -5.14 15.30 2.59
N ALA A 137 -4.78 14.38 1.70
CA ALA A 137 -3.44 14.29 1.12
C ALA A 137 -3.05 15.60 0.41
N GLY A 138 -3.97 16.15 -0.40
CA GLY A 138 -3.80 17.46 -1.04
C GLY A 138 -3.68 18.61 -0.03
N ALA A 139 -4.43 18.58 1.07
CA ALA A 139 -4.33 19.60 2.13
C ALA A 139 -2.98 19.55 2.87
N HIS A 140 -2.32 18.40 2.92
CA HIS A 140 -0.96 18.26 3.45
C HIS A 140 0.12 18.67 2.45
N PHE A 141 -0.22 18.96 1.20
CA PHE A 141 0.71 19.40 0.18
C PHE A 141 1.12 20.85 0.43
N ASP A 142 2.39 21.05 0.76
CA ASP A 142 2.93 22.38 1.02
C ASP A 142 3.57 22.97 -0.25
N LEU A 143 2.93 24.00 -0.81
CA LEU A 143 3.40 24.73 -1.98
C LEU A 143 4.67 25.54 -1.71
N GLY A 144 4.95 25.90 -0.45
CA GLY A 144 6.15 26.64 -0.05
C GLY A 144 7.43 25.83 -0.24
N VAL A 145 7.35 24.50 -0.17
CA VAL A 145 8.49 23.59 -0.37
C VAL A 145 8.54 23.00 -1.78
N ILE A 146 7.73 23.48 -2.73
CA ILE A 146 7.53 22.87 -4.04
C ILE A 146 8.81 22.74 -4.87
N LYS A 147 9.78 23.67 -4.73
CA LYS A 147 11.04 23.61 -5.48
C LYS A 147 11.91 22.43 -5.03
N ALA A 148 12.04 22.23 -3.71
CA ALA A 148 12.81 21.13 -3.13
C ALA A 148 12.04 19.80 -3.24
N ALA A 149 10.75 19.82 -2.92
CA ALA A 149 9.85 18.69 -3.05
C ALA A 149 9.69 18.24 -4.52
N GLY A 150 9.74 19.17 -5.47
CA GLY A 150 9.66 18.90 -6.91
C GLY A 150 10.85 18.10 -7.41
N MET A 151 12.07 18.50 -7.03
CA MET A 151 13.28 17.77 -7.37
C MET A 151 13.30 16.38 -6.72
N LEU A 152 12.92 16.27 -5.44
CA LEU A 152 12.78 14.98 -4.76
C LEU A 152 11.71 14.11 -5.42
N GLY A 153 10.56 14.68 -5.77
CA GLY A 153 9.48 13.99 -6.45
C GLY A 153 9.92 13.42 -7.79
N LEU A 154 10.66 14.21 -8.59
CA LEU A 154 11.22 13.78 -9.86
C LEU A 154 12.21 12.62 -9.67
N LEU A 155 13.13 12.73 -8.71
CA LEU A 155 14.09 11.66 -8.39
C LEU A 155 13.38 10.37 -7.98
N ILE A 156 12.33 10.47 -7.14
CA ILE A 156 11.52 9.32 -6.75
C ILE A 156 10.82 8.70 -7.96
N VAL A 157 10.24 9.51 -8.87
CA VAL A 157 9.59 9.01 -10.08
C VAL A 157 10.60 8.27 -10.96
N ILE A 158 11.75 8.88 -11.27
CA ILE A 158 12.76 8.28 -12.14
C ILE A 158 13.32 6.99 -11.53
N GLY A 159 13.71 7.04 -10.26
CA GLY A 159 14.25 5.89 -9.54
C GLY A 159 13.25 4.74 -9.47
N ARG A 160 11.98 5.05 -9.20
CA ARG A 160 10.93 4.02 -9.13
C ARG A 160 10.60 3.46 -10.52
N CYS A 161 10.40 4.30 -11.53
CA CYS A 161 10.07 3.86 -12.89
C CYS A 161 11.19 2.98 -13.45
N SER A 162 12.44 3.42 -13.36
CA SER A 162 13.59 2.62 -13.80
C SER A 162 13.71 1.31 -13.00
N GLY A 163 13.60 1.37 -11.68
CA GLY A 163 13.65 0.18 -10.82
C GLY A 163 12.56 -0.85 -11.16
N LYS A 164 11.32 -0.42 -11.38
CA LYS A 164 10.21 -1.31 -11.79
C LYS A 164 10.44 -1.93 -13.16
N LEU A 165 10.83 -1.11 -14.15
CA LEU A 165 11.05 -1.59 -15.52
C LEU A 165 12.22 -2.57 -15.60
N ILE A 166 13.34 -2.26 -14.95
CA ILE A 166 14.53 -3.12 -14.92
C ILE A 166 14.24 -4.37 -14.07
N GLY A 167 13.67 -4.20 -12.89
CA GLY A 167 13.34 -5.29 -11.97
C GLY A 167 12.39 -6.32 -12.58
N VAL A 168 11.35 -5.87 -13.30
CA VAL A 168 10.46 -6.77 -14.04
C VAL A 168 11.20 -7.52 -15.13
N ARG A 169 12.04 -6.84 -15.92
CA ARG A 169 12.80 -7.51 -17.01
C ARG A 169 13.73 -8.58 -16.46
N ILE A 170 14.47 -8.27 -15.40
CA ILE A 170 15.38 -9.22 -14.74
C ILE A 170 14.59 -10.36 -14.11
N GLY A 171 13.61 -10.05 -13.27
CA GLY A 171 12.80 -11.04 -12.55
C GLY A 171 12.06 -11.97 -13.49
N ALA A 172 11.40 -11.43 -14.51
CA ALA A 172 10.69 -12.23 -15.52
C ALA A 172 11.65 -13.03 -16.41
N SER A 173 12.90 -12.58 -16.60
CA SER A 173 13.91 -13.36 -17.32
C SER A 173 14.40 -14.55 -16.49
N ILE A 174 14.73 -14.33 -15.22
CA ILE A 174 15.15 -15.38 -14.29
C ILE A 174 14.04 -16.42 -14.11
N SER A 175 12.80 -15.98 -13.98
CA SER A 175 11.63 -16.86 -13.83
C SER A 175 11.16 -17.50 -15.13
N HIS A 176 11.85 -17.28 -16.26
CA HIS A 176 11.47 -17.79 -17.57
C HIS A 176 10.02 -17.44 -17.98
N ALA A 177 9.54 -16.27 -17.57
CA ALA A 177 8.17 -15.84 -17.85
C ALA A 177 7.95 -15.54 -19.36
N PRO A 178 6.70 -15.54 -19.85
CA PRO A 178 6.40 -15.20 -21.24
C PRO A 178 6.93 -13.81 -21.65
N SER A 179 7.29 -13.65 -22.93
CA SER A 179 7.82 -12.38 -23.48
C SER A 179 6.88 -11.18 -23.26
N VAL A 180 5.58 -11.43 -23.27
CA VAL A 180 4.53 -10.43 -22.97
C VAL A 180 4.71 -9.88 -21.55
N VAL A 181 4.96 -10.74 -20.56
CA VAL A 181 5.18 -10.33 -19.17
C VAL A 181 6.48 -9.53 -19.06
N LYS A 182 7.58 -10.02 -19.66
CA LYS A 182 8.88 -9.32 -19.66
C LYS A 182 8.80 -7.89 -20.22
N LYS A 183 7.97 -7.69 -21.26
CA LYS A 183 7.89 -6.43 -21.99
C LYS A 183 6.87 -5.44 -21.40
N TYR A 184 5.73 -5.93 -20.90
CA TYR A 184 4.59 -5.08 -20.56
C TYR A 184 4.27 -4.98 -19.07
N LEU A 185 4.63 -5.97 -18.25
CA LEU A 185 4.29 -5.96 -16.82
C LEU A 185 4.84 -4.72 -16.09
N GLY A 186 6.04 -4.26 -16.46
CA GLY A 186 6.69 -3.11 -15.83
C GLY A 186 5.87 -1.80 -15.93
N PHE A 187 5.19 -1.59 -17.06
CA PHE A 187 4.30 -0.43 -17.24
C PHE A 187 3.02 -0.53 -16.40
N GLY A 188 2.50 -1.75 -16.22
CA GLY A 188 1.34 -2.02 -15.37
C GLY A 188 1.61 -1.81 -13.88
N LEU A 189 2.88 -1.84 -13.44
CA LEU A 189 3.29 -1.60 -12.05
C LEU A 189 3.62 -0.13 -11.76
N LEU A 190 3.52 0.75 -12.77
CA LEU A 190 3.79 2.16 -12.57
C LEU A 190 2.72 2.85 -11.72
N PRO A 191 1.40 2.64 -11.89
CA PRO A 191 0.39 3.32 -11.06
C PRO A 191 0.67 3.16 -9.55
N LYS A 192 0.47 4.24 -8.79
CA LYS A 192 0.61 4.22 -7.31
C LYS A 192 -0.08 5.42 -6.69
N ALA A 193 -0.82 5.18 -5.62
CA ALA A 193 -1.42 6.26 -4.88
C ALA A 193 -1.59 5.94 -3.39
N GLY A 194 -2.66 5.22 -3.02
CA GLY A 194 -3.16 5.09 -1.65
C GLY A 194 -2.12 4.66 -0.62
N VAL A 195 -1.50 3.48 -0.79
CA VAL A 195 -0.54 2.93 0.17
C VAL A 195 0.67 3.85 0.35
N THR A 196 1.22 4.38 -0.75
CA THR A 196 2.39 5.27 -0.71
C THR A 196 2.10 6.56 0.05
N VAL A 197 0.95 7.20 -0.21
CA VAL A 197 0.55 8.42 0.48
C VAL A 197 0.23 8.14 1.96
N GLY A 198 -0.46 7.04 2.25
CA GLY A 198 -0.80 6.66 3.63
C GLY A 198 0.43 6.44 4.50
N LEU A 199 1.43 5.72 3.98
CA LEU A 199 2.71 5.50 4.66
C LEU A 199 3.52 6.78 4.86
N ALA A 200 3.47 7.72 3.91
CA ALA A 200 4.14 9.02 4.03
C ALA A 200 3.53 9.87 5.15
N ILE A 201 2.19 9.92 5.23
CA ILE A 201 1.47 10.64 6.28
C ILE A 201 1.75 9.98 7.65
N LEU A 202 1.74 8.65 7.72
CA LEU A 202 2.07 7.92 8.95
C LEU A 202 3.50 8.21 9.42
N ALA A 203 4.46 8.26 8.50
CA ALA A 203 5.84 8.63 8.84
C ALA A 203 5.91 10.09 9.33
N LYS A 204 5.21 11.03 8.70
CA LYS A 204 5.17 12.42 9.16
C LYS A 204 4.62 12.59 10.58
N GLN A 205 3.72 11.71 11.02
CA GLN A 205 3.20 11.71 12.39
C GLN A 205 4.20 11.19 13.42
N HIS A 206 5.26 10.49 13.00
CA HIS A 206 6.28 9.98 13.90
C HIS A 206 7.19 11.11 14.38
N PRO A 207 7.44 11.27 15.70
CA PRO A 207 8.23 12.38 16.24
C PRO A 207 9.64 12.49 15.64
N ALA A 208 10.27 11.34 15.36
CA ALA A 208 11.60 11.25 14.77
C ALA A 208 11.72 11.93 13.40
N PHE A 209 10.63 12.05 12.65
CA PHE A 209 10.63 12.62 11.30
C PHE A 209 10.06 14.04 11.25
N SER A 210 9.74 14.66 12.39
CA SER A 210 9.11 15.99 12.44
C SER A 210 9.87 17.08 11.67
N SER A 211 11.22 17.03 11.66
CA SER A 211 12.07 17.99 10.96
C SER A 211 12.05 17.86 9.42
N ILE A 212 11.81 16.66 8.90
CA ILE A 212 11.82 16.34 7.45
C ILE A 212 10.45 15.95 6.91
N GLY A 213 9.44 15.85 7.77
CA GLY A 213 8.14 15.27 7.44
C GLY A 213 7.40 16.02 6.34
N ASN A 214 7.46 17.35 6.36
CA ASN A 214 6.82 18.20 5.34
C ASN A 214 7.45 18.00 3.95
N ILE A 215 8.77 18.11 3.84
CA ILE A 215 9.47 17.95 2.55
C ILE A 215 9.33 16.51 2.02
N MET A 216 9.34 15.51 2.90
CA MET A 216 9.11 14.11 2.56
C MET A 216 7.71 13.88 2.00
N VAL A 217 6.66 14.33 2.71
CA VAL A 217 5.27 14.17 2.27
C VAL A 217 5.02 14.93 0.96
N SER A 218 5.46 16.18 0.85
CA SER A 218 5.31 16.96 -0.40
C SER A 218 6.06 16.32 -1.57
N GLY A 219 7.26 15.76 -1.35
CA GLY A 219 8.01 15.06 -2.41
C GLY A 219 7.33 13.78 -2.87
N ILE A 220 6.80 12.99 -1.92
CA ILE A 220 6.05 11.76 -2.22
C ILE A 220 4.74 12.09 -2.96
N LEU A 221 4.00 13.11 -2.50
CA LEU A 221 2.77 13.56 -3.14
C LEU A 221 3.04 14.07 -4.56
N THR A 222 4.11 14.85 -4.76
CA THR A 222 4.53 15.29 -6.10
C THR A 222 4.80 14.08 -6.99
N SER A 223 5.54 13.09 -6.49
CA SER A 223 5.81 11.85 -7.22
C SER A 223 4.53 11.08 -7.54
N VAL A 224 3.56 11.02 -6.63
CA VAL A 224 2.26 10.38 -6.86
C VAL A 224 1.49 11.12 -7.94
N MET A 225 1.40 12.45 -7.88
CA MET A 225 0.72 13.26 -8.91
C MET A 225 1.31 13.06 -10.30
N ILE A 226 2.63 13.16 -10.45
CA ILE A 226 3.31 12.93 -11.73
C ILE A 226 3.01 11.52 -12.25
N ASN A 227 3.07 10.53 -11.36
CA ASN A 227 2.89 9.14 -11.73
C ASN A 227 1.43 8.81 -12.07
N GLU A 228 0.44 9.37 -11.38
CA GLU A 228 -0.98 9.21 -11.71
C GLU A 228 -1.36 9.90 -13.03
N LEU A 229 -0.61 10.91 -13.48
CA LEU A 229 -0.79 11.50 -14.80
C LEU A 229 -0.21 10.62 -15.93
N ILE A 230 0.96 10.04 -15.70
CA ILE A 230 1.72 9.30 -16.73
C ILE A 230 1.35 7.81 -16.78
N ALA A 231 1.07 7.19 -15.64
CA ALA A 231 0.94 5.75 -15.53
C ALA A 231 -0.36 5.17 -16.11
N PRO A 232 -1.55 5.78 -16.00
CA PRO A 232 -2.78 5.20 -16.57
C PRO A 232 -2.73 5.04 -18.10
N PRO A 233 -2.23 6.02 -18.89
CA PRO A 233 -2.00 5.81 -20.32
C PRO A 233 -1.03 4.65 -20.62
N LEU A 234 0.06 4.53 -19.86
CA LEU A 234 1.05 3.47 -20.04
C LEU A 234 0.51 2.09 -19.63
N MET A 235 -0.28 2.02 -18.56
CA MET A 235 -0.98 0.81 -18.14
C MET A 235 -1.97 0.37 -19.22
N LYS A 236 -2.79 1.30 -19.74
CA LYS A 236 -3.72 1.01 -20.84
C LYS A 236 -2.99 0.46 -22.07
N TYR A 237 -1.87 1.08 -22.44
CA TYR A 237 -1.00 0.59 -23.52
C TYR A 237 -0.49 -0.83 -23.25
N ALA A 238 -0.03 -1.11 -22.02
CA ALA A 238 0.51 -2.40 -21.62
C ALA A 238 -0.54 -3.52 -21.69
N VAL A 239 -1.74 -3.29 -21.16
CA VAL A 239 -2.85 -4.26 -21.18
C VAL A 239 -3.30 -4.52 -22.63
N PHE A 240 -3.40 -3.47 -23.45
CA PHE A 240 -3.76 -3.60 -24.87
C PHE A 240 -2.72 -4.42 -25.65
N LYS A 241 -1.44 -4.12 -25.49
CA LYS A 241 -0.36 -4.85 -26.16
C LYS A 241 -0.14 -6.26 -25.61
N ALA A 242 -0.54 -6.51 -24.37
CA ALA A 242 -0.56 -7.85 -23.79
C ALA A 242 -1.70 -8.73 -24.32
N GLY A 243 -2.67 -8.16 -25.05
CA GLY A 243 -3.84 -8.88 -25.53
C GLY A 243 -4.81 -9.27 -24.40
N GLU A 244 -4.69 -8.67 -23.22
CA GLU A 244 -5.59 -8.89 -22.08
C GLU A 244 -6.83 -7.97 -22.13
N THR A 245 -6.93 -7.08 -23.12
CA THR A 245 -8.17 -6.34 -23.41
C THR A 245 -9.18 -7.27 -24.09
N PHE A 246 -10.44 -7.24 -23.62
CA PHE A 246 -11.58 -7.97 -24.18
C PHE A 246 -11.48 -8.19 -25.70
N LYS A 247 -11.33 -9.45 -26.13
CA LYS A 247 -11.88 -9.88 -27.42
C LYS A 247 -13.40 -9.77 -27.25
N GLY A 248 -13.99 -8.74 -27.85
CA GLY A 248 -15.44 -8.67 -27.99
C GLY A 248 -15.94 -9.97 -28.60
N LYS A 249 -16.75 -10.68 -27.84
CA LYS A 249 -17.78 -11.58 -28.34
C LYS A 249 -19.10 -11.01 -27.86
#